data_AF-Q1I6P5-F1
#
_entry.id   AF-Q1I6P5-F1
#
_cell.length_a   1.000
_cell.length_b   1.000
_cell.length_c   1.000
_cell.angle_alpha   90.00
_cell.angle_beta   90.00
_cell.angle_gamma   90.00
#
_symmetry.space_group_name_H-M   'P 1'
#
loop_
_entity.id
_entity.type
_entity.pdbx_description
1 polymer ?
#
loop_
_entity_poly.entity_id
_entity_poly.type
_entity_poly.pdbx_seq_one_letter_code
_entity_poly.pdbx_strand_id
1 'polypeptide(L)'
;MIGANDEKVMKACMDVFEVTSSLECRSFIGVLLDGLLDLKCVGLEMAGVYLGCDSDPLSIPDYLDIEGFDMSFEYMDRYVVCSMVEGAKFIKEWCGANVLAERERVSNSCDKLVSLYGGMTVLVKNETPKDCLLGVFLCSEFGVNGCIGDLLESLLNFKGVSVGMSGVYLGCDEDPENFPAHLSGKGVEMSFGYMGEYVVCSMSVGAFYIRDWCEKKPPL
;
A
#
# COMPACT_ATOMS: atom_id res chain seq x y z
N MET A 1 16.32 -0.04 -10.46
CA MET A 1 17.74 0.08 -10.05
C MET A 1 18.08 1.56 -9.97
N ILE A 2 18.21 2.07 -8.75
CA ILE A 2 18.44 3.50 -8.45
C ILE A 2 19.87 3.87 -8.88
N GLY A 3 20.02 4.93 -9.67
CA GLY A 3 21.33 5.42 -10.09
C GLY A 3 22.06 6.23 -9.01
N ALA A 4 23.37 6.44 -9.15
CA ALA A 4 24.18 7.17 -8.14
C ALA A 4 23.79 8.65 -7.96
N ASN A 5 23.17 9.27 -8.97
CA ASN A 5 22.60 10.62 -8.82
C ASN A 5 21.22 10.61 -8.16
N ASP A 6 20.44 9.55 -8.40
CA ASP A 6 19.13 9.36 -7.78
C ASP A 6 19.29 9.16 -6.28
N GLU A 7 20.26 8.34 -5.87
CA GLU A 7 20.57 8.09 -4.47
C GLU A 7 20.97 9.39 -3.72
N LYS A 8 21.57 10.38 -4.39
CA LYS A 8 21.88 11.67 -3.78
C LYS A 8 20.63 12.49 -3.48
N VAL A 9 19.66 12.49 -4.40
CA VAL A 9 18.38 13.21 -4.20
C VAL A 9 17.58 12.54 -3.09
N MET A 10 17.49 11.21 -3.12
CA MET A 10 16.79 10.45 -2.07
C MET A 10 17.43 10.64 -0.69
N LYS A 11 18.78 10.64 -0.61
CA LYS A 11 19.49 10.94 0.64
C LYS A 11 19.22 12.36 1.14
N ALA A 12 19.36 13.36 0.27
CA ALA A 12 19.11 14.75 0.64
C ALA A 12 17.66 14.97 1.12
N CYS A 13 16.69 14.30 0.48
CA CYS A 13 15.30 14.27 0.93
C CYS A 13 15.19 13.75 2.37
N MET A 14 15.75 12.56 2.65
CA MET A 14 15.72 11.96 3.99
C MET A 14 16.47 12.78 5.04
N ASP A 15 17.61 13.38 4.66
CA ASP A 15 18.39 14.25 5.54
C ASP A 15 17.53 15.44 6.03
N VAL A 16 16.70 16.03 5.15
CA VAL A 16 15.79 17.13 5.53
C VAL A 16 14.78 16.67 6.58
N PHE A 17 14.18 15.49 6.42
CA PHE A 17 13.24 14.94 7.41
C PHE A 17 13.89 14.71 8.77
N GLU A 18 15.16 14.30 8.82
CA GLU A 18 15.86 14.04 10.08
C GLU A 18 16.33 15.31 10.78
N VAL A 19 16.88 16.28 10.04
CA VAL A 19 17.44 17.50 10.63
C VAL A 19 16.39 18.56 10.94
N THR A 20 15.26 18.51 10.25
CA THR A 20 14.15 19.43 10.51
C THR A 20 13.49 19.02 11.81
N SER A 21 13.30 19.99 12.71
CA SER A 21 12.66 19.79 14.01
C SER A 21 11.68 20.90 14.28
N SER A 22 10.68 20.61 15.10
CA SER A 22 9.71 21.57 15.62
C SER A 22 9.79 21.59 17.15
N LEU A 23 9.00 22.47 17.78
CA LEU A 23 8.87 22.52 19.24
C LEU A 23 8.40 21.18 19.83
N GLU A 24 7.71 20.36 19.05
CA GLU A 24 7.09 19.09 19.50
C GLU A 24 7.80 17.85 18.95
N CYS A 25 8.63 18.00 17.90
CA CYS A 25 9.22 16.87 17.18
C CYS A 25 10.70 17.09 16.92
N ARG A 26 11.57 16.18 17.38
CA ARG A 26 13.03 16.29 17.17
C ARG A 26 13.47 15.96 15.75
N SER A 27 12.65 15.23 15.01
CA SER A 27 12.87 14.78 13.64
C SER A 27 11.52 14.42 13.05
N PHE A 28 11.28 14.76 11.78
CA PHE A 28 10.06 14.40 11.07
C PHE A 28 10.08 12.98 10.50
N ILE A 29 11.11 12.16 10.76
CA ILE A 29 11.16 10.76 10.30
C ILE A 29 9.97 9.95 10.84
N GLY A 30 9.57 10.17 12.11
CA GLY A 30 8.39 9.50 12.66
C GLY A 30 7.10 9.86 11.89
N VAL A 31 6.93 11.16 11.58
CA VAL A 31 5.78 11.66 10.81
C VAL A 31 5.79 11.11 9.39
N LEU A 32 6.96 11.07 8.76
CA LEU A 32 7.13 10.48 7.43
C LEU A 32 6.71 9.01 7.42
N LEU A 33 7.23 8.21 8.35
CA LEU A 33 6.92 6.78 8.42
C LEU A 33 5.44 6.51 8.72
N ASP A 34 4.85 7.27 9.66
CA ASP A 34 3.44 7.15 10.00
C ASP A 34 2.55 7.52 8.79
N GLY A 35 2.87 8.61 8.08
CA GLY A 35 2.17 9.01 6.87
C GLY A 35 2.28 7.99 5.74
N LEU A 36 3.48 7.47 5.47
CA LEU A 36 3.66 6.44 4.45
C LEU A 36 2.95 5.12 4.81
N LEU A 37 2.95 4.70 6.08
CA LEU A 37 2.18 3.53 6.50
C LEU A 37 0.66 3.69 6.30
N ASP A 38 0.18 4.93 6.33
CA ASP A 38 -1.21 5.30 6.02
C ASP A 38 -1.45 5.55 4.51
N LEU A 39 -0.45 5.32 3.66
CA LEU A 39 -0.46 5.59 2.21
C LEU A 39 -0.71 7.07 1.88
N LYS A 40 -0.09 7.96 2.64
CA LYS A 40 -0.14 9.41 2.43
C LYS A 40 1.21 9.94 2.00
N CYS A 41 1.18 10.86 1.05
CA CYS A 41 2.26 11.76 0.73
C CYS A 41 2.64 12.58 1.96
N VAL A 42 3.94 12.79 2.15
CA VAL A 42 4.45 13.64 3.23
C VAL A 42 5.43 14.64 2.63
N GLY A 43 5.08 15.92 2.69
CA GLY A 43 5.86 17.03 2.18
C GLY A 43 6.31 17.99 3.29
N LEU A 44 7.52 18.50 3.14
CA LEU A 44 8.10 19.66 3.83
C LEU A 44 8.44 20.70 2.76
N GLU A 45 8.79 21.92 3.18
CA GLU A 45 9.06 23.04 2.25
C GLU A 45 10.11 22.72 1.18
N MET A 46 11.11 21.88 1.48
CA MET A 46 12.24 21.59 0.58
C MET A 46 12.40 20.12 0.21
N ALA A 47 11.55 19.24 0.74
CA ALA A 47 11.65 17.79 0.53
C ALA A 47 10.29 17.14 0.70
N GLY A 48 10.04 16.06 -0.03
CA GLY A 48 8.83 15.28 0.16
C GLY A 48 8.99 13.84 -0.32
N VAL A 49 8.18 12.96 0.24
CA VAL A 49 8.00 11.60 -0.27
C VAL A 49 6.54 11.45 -0.66
N TYR A 50 6.31 11.23 -1.96
CA TYR A 50 4.99 11.19 -2.56
C TYR A 50 4.68 9.79 -3.09
N LEU A 51 3.41 9.43 -3.07
CA LEU A 51 2.90 8.15 -3.50
C LEU A 51 1.92 8.35 -4.65
N GLY A 52 2.04 7.56 -5.71
CA GLY A 52 1.07 7.58 -6.82
C GLY A 52 -0.33 7.11 -6.41
N CYS A 53 -0.47 6.48 -5.24
CA CYS A 53 -1.71 5.93 -4.70
C CYS A 53 -2.24 6.71 -3.48
N ASP A 54 -1.86 7.98 -3.30
CA ASP A 54 -2.49 8.81 -2.27
C ASP A 54 -3.99 9.00 -2.59
N SER A 55 -4.82 8.88 -1.55
CA SER A 55 -6.26 9.11 -1.62
C SER A 55 -6.65 10.56 -1.96
N ASP A 56 -5.77 11.52 -1.71
CA ASP A 56 -5.96 12.92 -2.13
C ASP A 56 -5.19 13.18 -3.45
N PRO A 57 -5.89 13.25 -4.60
CA PRO A 57 -5.24 13.48 -5.88
C PRO A 57 -4.50 14.82 -5.96
N LEU A 58 -4.87 15.81 -5.14
CA LEU A 58 -4.18 17.11 -5.09
C LEU A 58 -2.83 17.03 -4.38
N SER A 59 -2.60 15.96 -3.61
CA SER A 59 -1.35 15.68 -2.92
C SER A 59 -0.37 14.87 -3.79
N ILE A 60 -0.78 14.43 -4.99
CA ILE A 60 0.08 13.69 -5.93
C ILE A 60 0.70 14.66 -6.94
N PRO A 61 2.04 14.73 -7.06
CA PRO A 61 2.69 15.57 -8.07
C PRO A 61 2.33 15.15 -9.50
N ASP A 62 2.14 16.11 -10.40
CA ASP A 62 1.72 15.88 -11.81
C ASP A 62 2.62 14.90 -12.60
N TYR A 63 3.88 14.75 -12.19
CA TYR A 63 4.83 13.85 -12.86
C TYR A 63 4.74 12.40 -12.37
N LEU A 64 4.09 12.16 -11.23
CA LEU A 64 3.96 10.86 -10.60
C LEU A 64 2.65 10.22 -11.07
N ASP A 65 2.74 8.99 -11.54
CA ASP A 65 1.58 8.28 -12.07
C ASP A 65 0.55 8.02 -10.97
N ILE A 66 -0.64 8.63 -11.09
CA ILE A 66 -1.78 8.51 -10.17
C ILE A 66 -2.38 7.09 -10.14
N GLU A 67 -2.07 6.27 -11.15
CA GLU A 67 -2.51 4.87 -11.19
C GLU A 67 -1.42 3.91 -10.70
N GLY A 68 -0.22 4.42 -10.44
CA GLY A 68 0.97 3.64 -10.14
C GLY A 68 1.18 3.34 -8.66
N PHE A 69 1.79 2.19 -8.39
CA PHE A 69 2.40 1.86 -7.09
C PHE A 69 3.87 2.30 -7.06
N ASP A 70 4.05 3.55 -7.48
CA ASP A 70 5.32 4.25 -7.51
C ASP A 70 5.41 5.26 -6.35
N MET A 71 6.64 5.50 -5.94
CA MET A 71 7.01 6.45 -4.92
C MET A 71 7.99 7.44 -5.51
N SER A 72 7.80 8.71 -5.19
CA SER A 72 8.77 9.74 -5.48
C SER A 72 9.45 10.30 -4.24
N PHE A 73 10.75 10.55 -4.35
CA PHE A 73 11.51 11.36 -3.40
C PHE A 73 11.83 12.68 -4.07
N GLU A 74 11.40 13.78 -3.46
CA GLU A 74 11.69 15.14 -3.90
C GLU A 74 12.68 15.80 -2.95
N TYR A 75 13.61 16.56 -3.54
CA TYR A 75 14.44 17.52 -2.84
C TYR A 75 14.69 18.72 -3.74
N MET A 76 14.21 19.90 -3.33
CA MET A 76 14.15 21.10 -4.17
C MET A 76 13.47 20.79 -5.52
N ASP A 77 13.97 21.31 -6.64
CA ASP A 77 13.40 21.08 -7.98
C ASP A 77 13.79 19.72 -8.60
N ARG A 78 14.24 18.76 -7.79
CA ARG A 78 14.67 17.44 -8.27
C ARG A 78 13.84 16.36 -7.62
N TYR A 79 13.50 15.36 -8.43
CA TYR A 79 12.78 14.19 -7.97
C TYR A 79 13.39 12.92 -8.53
N VAL A 80 13.14 11.83 -7.82
CA VAL A 80 13.40 10.46 -8.25
C VAL A 80 12.11 9.70 -8.14
N VAL A 81 11.73 8.96 -9.18
CA VAL A 81 10.61 8.01 -9.13
C VAL A 81 11.18 6.60 -9.07
N CYS A 82 10.64 5.79 -8.17
CA CYS A 82 11.00 4.38 -8.01
C CYS A 82 9.77 3.58 -7.59
N SER A 83 9.85 2.25 -7.67
CA SER A 83 8.78 1.43 -7.11
C SER A 83 8.68 1.63 -5.60
N MET A 84 7.47 1.55 -5.03
CA MET A 84 7.28 1.69 -3.57
C MET A 84 8.16 0.72 -2.77
N VAL A 85 8.43 -0.48 -3.29
CA VAL A 85 9.33 -1.46 -2.65
C VAL A 85 10.78 -1.00 -2.61
N GLU A 86 11.30 -0.48 -3.73
CA GLU A 86 12.65 0.06 -3.78
C GLU A 86 12.77 1.26 -2.83
N GLY A 87 11.79 2.16 -2.84
CA GLY A 87 11.73 3.31 -1.94
C GLY A 87 11.68 2.91 -0.45
N ALA A 88 10.83 1.95 -0.06
CA ALA A 88 10.77 1.48 1.33
C ALA A 88 12.08 0.82 1.79
N LYS A 89 12.73 0.04 0.91
CA LYS A 89 14.04 -0.55 1.22
C LYS A 89 15.09 0.53 1.43
N PHE A 90 15.12 1.54 0.55
CA PHE A 90 16.00 2.69 0.72
C PHE A 90 15.75 3.42 2.04
N ILE A 91 14.50 3.73 2.39
CA ILE A 91 14.13 4.37 3.66
C ILE A 91 14.61 3.56 4.84
N LYS A 92 14.40 2.24 4.82
CA LYS A 92 14.86 1.33 5.88
C LYS A 92 16.38 1.35 6.05
N GLU A 93 17.12 1.23 4.95
CA GLU A 93 18.59 1.27 4.96
C GLU A 93 19.11 2.62 5.47
N TRP A 94 18.52 3.71 4.99
CA TRP A 94 18.89 5.06 5.41
C TRP A 94 18.59 5.28 6.90
N CYS A 95 17.40 4.91 7.38
CA CYS A 95 17.04 5.07 8.80
C CYS A 95 17.94 4.22 9.70
N GLY A 96 18.26 2.99 9.30
CA GLY A 96 19.13 2.10 10.05
C GLY A 96 20.56 2.63 10.24
N ALA A 97 21.03 3.46 9.30
CA ALA A 97 22.35 4.08 9.34
C ALA A 97 22.38 5.44 10.07
N ASN A 98 21.29 6.22 10.00
CA ASN A 98 21.31 7.63 10.39
C ASN A 98 20.45 7.97 11.63
N VAL A 99 19.40 7.21 11.91
CA VAL A 99 18.45 7.54 12.98
C VAL A 99 18.91 6.93 14.31
N LEU A 100 19.26 7.80 15.27
CA LEU A 100 19.75 7.39 16.58
C LEU A 100 18.68 7.43 17.68
N ALA A 101 17.66 8.27 17.53
CA ALA A 101 16.55 8.39 18.47
C ALA A 101 15.39 7.44 18.08
N GLU A 102 14.63 6.96 19.07
CA GLU A 102 13.45 6.09 18.83
C GLU A 102 13.73 4.86 17.93
N ARG A 103 14.97 4.37 17.95
CA ARG A 103 15.49 3.40 16.98
C ARG A 103 14.63 2.15 16.82
N GLU A 104 14.10 1.62 17.92
CA GLU A 104 13.23 0.44 17.89
C GLU A 104 11.89 0.72 17.20
N ARG A 105 11.23 1.84 17.53
CA ARG A 105 9.98 2.25 16.88
C ARG A 105 10.21 2.48 15.38
N VAL A 106 11.24 3.24 15.03
CA VAL A 106 11.60 3.56 13.64
C VAL A 106 11.90 2.28 12.87
N SER A 107 12.73 1.38 13.43
CA SER A 107 13.04 0.08 12.81
C SER A 107 11.77 -0.73 12.56
N ASN A 108 10.88 -0.83 13.55
CA ASN A 108 9.62 -1.55 13.43
C ASN A 108 8.71 -0.94 12.34
N SER A 109 8.63 0.38 12.24
CA SER A 109 7.87 1.07 11.19
C SER A 109 8.49 0.83 9.81
N CYS A 110 9.81 0.88 9.66
CA CYS A 110 10.49 0.56 8.41
C CYS A 110 10.24 -0.89 7.97
N ASP A 111 10.27 -1.85 8.90
CA ASP A 111 9.96 -3.25 8.59
C ASP A 111 8.53 -3.45 8.11
N LYS A 112 7.57 -2.79 8.77
CA LYS A 112 6.17 -2.76 8.34
C LYS A 112 6.03 -2.15 6.95
N LEU A 113 6.72 -1.04 6.68
CA LEU A 113 6.66 -0.34 5.39
C LEU A 113 7.18 -1.23 4.26
N VAL A 114 8.33 -1.89 4.45
CA VAL A 114 8.91 -2.82 3.47
C VAL A 114 7.97 -4.01 3.24
N SER A 115 7.38 -4.57 4.29
CA SER A 115 6.43 -5.67 4.18
C SER A 115 5.17 -5.27 3.42
N LEU A 116 4.59 -4.11 3.75
CA LEU A 116 3.38 -3.58 3.12
C LEU A 116 3.62 -3.36 1.62
N TYR A 117 4.65 -2.60 1.26
CA TYR A 117 4.88 -2.23 -0.13
C TYR A 117 5.38 -3.43 -0.95
N GLY A 118 6.12 -4.34 -0.30
CA GLY A 118 6.53 -5.63 -0.86
C GLY A 118 5.33 -6.46 -1.31
N GLY A 119 4.33 -6.59 -0.44
CA GLY A 119 3.09 -7.29 -0.75
C GLY A 119 2.27 -6.63 -1.86
N MET A 120 2.16 -5.29 -1.86
CA MET A 120 1.40 -4.59 -2.91
C MET A 120 1.98 -4.82 -4.30
N THR A 121 3.30 -4.83 -4.44
CA THR A 121 3.95 -5.12 -5.74
C THR A 121 3.59 -6.50 -6.28
N VAL A 122 3.34 -7.49 -5.40
CA VAL A 122 2.89 -8.82 -5.82
C VAL A 122 1.46 -8.78 -6.36
N LEU A 123 0.56 -8.04 -5.69
CA LEU A 123 -0.82 -7.90 -6.14
C LEU A 123 -0.92 -7.19 -7.49
N VAL A 124 -0.16 -6.12 -7.69
CA VAL A 124 -0.28 -5.24 -8.87
C VAL A 124 0.31 -5.87 -10.13
N LYS A 125 1.31 -6.76 -9.98
CA LYS A 125 1.90 -7.49 -11.11
C LYS A 125 1.04 -8.65 -11.59
N ASN A 126 -0.03 -8.98 -10.87
CA ASN A 126 -0.92 -10.08 -11.20
C ASN A 126 -2.30 -9.50 -11.56
N GLU A 127 -2.89 -9.94 -12.67
CA GLU A 127 -4.23 -9.50 -13.06
C GLU A 127 -5.33 -10.19 -12.21
N THR A 128 -5.06 -11.34 -11.58
CA THR A 128 -6.03 -12.11 -10.77
C THR A 128 -6.76 -11.26 -9.73
N PRO A 129 -6.11 -10.41 -8.90
CA PRO A 129 -6.82 -9.56 -7.94
C PRO A 129 -7.78 -8.57 -8.61
N LYS A 130 -7.37 -7.96 -9.73
CA LYS A 130 -8.19 -7.02 -10.48
C LYS A 130 -9.37 -7.71 -11.16
N ASP A 131 -9.14 -8.84 -11.81
CA ASP A 131 -10.18 -9.64 -12.46
C ASP A 131 -11.14 -10.25 -11.44
N CYS A 132 -10.64 -10.66 -10.27
CA CYS A 132 -11.45 -11.08 -9.13
C CYS A 132 -12.42 -9.97 -8.70
N LEU A 133 -11.92 -8.76 -8.42
CA LEU A 133 -12.77 -7.65 -7.99
C LEU A 133 -13.75 -7.23 -9.10
N LEU A 134 -13.31 -7.24 -10.36
CA LEU A 134 -14.17 -6.97 -11.51
C LEU A 134 -15.26 -8.04 -11.66
N GLY A 135 -14.94 -9.32 -11.47
CA GLY A 135 -15.90 -10.41 -11.51
C GLY A 135 -16.92 -10.33 -10.38
N VAL A 136 -16.48 -10.03 -9.16
CA VAL A 136 -17.39 -9.75 -8.02
C VAL A 136 -18.30 -8.56 -8.33
N PHE A 137 -17.76 -7.50 -8.95
CA PHE A 137 -18.52 -6.32 -9.34
C PHE A 137 -19.55 -6.60 -10.44
N LEU A 138 -19.17 -7.35 -11.49
CA LEU A 138 -20.00 -7.60 -12.68
C LEU A 138 -21.04 -8.72 -12.51
N CYS A 139 -20.80 -9.71 -11.66
CA CYS A 139 -21.67 -10.90 -11.52
C CYS A 139 -22.89 -10.71 -10.61
N SER A 140 -23.22 -9.49 -10.22
CA SER A 140 -24.33 -9.24 -9.31
C SER A 140 -25.67 -9.07 -10.04
N GLU A 141 -26.68 -9.85 -9.61
CA GLU A 141 -28.08 -9.69 -10.04
C GLU A 141 -28.76 -8.45 -9.43
N PHE A 142 -28.08 -7.74 -8.53
CA PHE A 142 -28.53 -6.53 -7.85
C PHE A 142 -27.61 -5.37 -8.24
N GLY A 143 -28.19 -4.24 -8.68
CA GLY A 143 -27.48 -3.15 -9.36
C GLY A 143 -26.12 -2.73 -8.78
N VAL A 144 -25.31 -2.18 -9.69
CA VAL A 144 -23.88 -1.82 -9.63
C VAL A 144 -23.33 -1.28 -8.29
N ASN A 145 -24.13 -0.57 -7.50
CA ASN A 145 -23.68 0.06 -6.24
C ASN A 145 -23.88 -0.79 -4.97
N GLY A 146 -24.61 -1.91 -5.02
CA GLY A 146 -24.83 -2.76 -3.84
C GLY A 146 -23.64 -3.65 -3.48
N CYS A 147 -22.94 -4.19 -4.48
CA CYS A 147 -22.11 -5.37 -4.26
C CYS A 147 -20.70 -5.10 -3.77
N ILE A 148 -20.14 -3.93 -4.04
CA ILE A 148 -18.91 -3.52 -3.36
C ILE A 148 -19.20 -3.19 -1.88
N GLY A 149 -20.39 -2.66 -1.59
CA GLY A 149 -20.88 -2.48 -0.23
C GLY A 149 -20.98 -3.82 0.50
N ASP A 150 -21.60 -4.83 -0.12
CA ASP A 150 -21.73 -6.17 0.43
C ASP A 150 -20.37 -6.87 0.62
N LEU A 151 -19.43 -6.68 -0.32
CA LEU A 151 -18.05 -7.14 -0.18
C LEU A 151 -17.40 -6.50 1.05
N LEU A 152 -17.42 -5.16 1.13
CA LEU A 152 -16.81 -4.43 2.25
C LEU A 152 -17.46 -4.80 3.59
N GLU A 153 -18.79 -4.90 3.65
CA GLU A 153 -19.52 -5.31 4.84
C GLU A 153 -19.14 -6.74 5.27
N SER A 154 -19.02 -7.67 4.32
CA SER A 154 -18.60 -9.04 4.60
C SER A 154 -17.16 -9.08 5.14
N LEU A 155 -16.24 -8.33 4.51
CA LEU A 155 -14.84 -8.25 4.93
C LEU A 155 -14.70 -7.62 6.32
N LEU A 156 -15.50 -6.59 6.64
CA LEU A 156 -15.56 -5.98 7.98
C LEU A 156 -16.09 -6.96 9.04
N ASN A 157 -16.93 -7.91 8.63
CA ASN A 157 -17.41 -9.00 9.47
C ASN A 157 -16.48 -10.23 9.45
N PHE A 158 -15.26 -10.09 8.92
CA PHE A 158 -14.27 -11.16 8.79
C PHE A 158 -14.75 -12.38 8.00
N LYS A 159 -15.59 -12.15 6.99
CA LYS A 159 -16.09 -13.20 6.09
C LYS A 159 -15.55 -13.00 4.68
N GLY A 160 -15.12 -14.11 4.08
CA GLY A 160 -14.83 -14.19 2.66
C GLY A 160 -16.11 -14.08 1.83
N VAL A 161 -15.94 -13.68 0.57
CA VAL A 161 -17.01 -13.53 -0.40
C VAL A 161 -16.60 -14.22 -1.68
N SER A 162 -17.50 -15.06 -2.22
CA SER A 162 -17.32 -15.69 -3.52
C SER A 162 -18.56 -15.49 -4.39
N VAL A 163 -18.36 -15.11 -5.64
CA VAL A 163 -19.41 -14.97 -6.64
C VAL A 163 -18.94 -15.62 -7.94
N GLY A 164 -19.62 -16.69 -8.34
CA GLY A 164 -19.28 -17.45 -9.54
C GLY A 164 -17.85 -18.01 -9.48
N MET A 165 -16.98 -17.53 -10.37
CA MET A 165 -15.57 -17.92 -10.43
C MET A 165 -14.61 -16.95 -9.72
N SER A 166 -15.15 -15.94 -9.03
CA SER A 166 -14.38 -14.89 -8.36
C SER A 166 -14.57 -14.97 -6.86
N GLY A 167 -13.54 -14.66 -6.06
CA GLY A 167 -13.73 -14.56 -4.63
C GLY A 167 -12.56 -13.94 -3.86
N VAL A 168 -12.91 -13.21 -2.80
CA VAL A 168 -11.98 -12.67 -1.81
C VAL A 168 -12.16 -13.46 -0.53
N TYR A 169 -11.10 -14.15 -0.08
CA TYR A 169 -11.16 -15.05 1.07
C TYR A 169 -10.23 -14.56 2.18
N LEU A 170 -10.63 -14.77 3.43
CA LEU A 170 -9.88 -14.35 4.61
C LEU A 170 -9.35 -15.57 5.36
N GLY A 171 -8.08 -15.50 5.77
CA GLY A 171 -7.45 -16.55 6.56
C GLY A 171 -7.98 -16.64 7.99
N CYS A 172 -8.83 -15.69 8.41
CA CYS A 172 -9.55 -15.66 9.68
C CYS A 172 -11.04 -15.97 9.54
N ASP A 173 -11.51 -16.33 8.34
CA ASP A 173 -12.90 -16.72 8.16
C ASP A 173 -13.20 -17.99 8.97
N GLU A 174 -14.20 -17.90 9.84
CA GLU A 174 -14.61 -18.99 10.72
C GLU A 174 -15.53 -20.00 10.00
N ASP A 175 -15.96 -19.72 8.76
CA ASP A 175 -16.72 -20.64 7.94
C ASP A 175 -15.81 -21.67 7.23
N PRO A 176 -15.77 -22.92 7.69
CA PRO A 176 -14.89 -23.94 7.12
C PRO A 176 -15.32 -24.36 5.71
N GLU A 177 -16.56 -24.10 5.28
CA GLU A 177 -17.03 -24.43 3.93
C GLU A 177 -16.56 -23.41 2.89
N ASN A 178 -16.18 -22.20 3.31
CA ASN A 178 -15.67 -21.12 2.46
C ASN A 178 -14.15 -20.95 2.55
N PHE A 179 -13.44 -21.83 3.25
CA PHE A 179 -12.00 -21.70 3.47
C PHE A 179 -11.18 -22.36 2.35
N PRO A 180 -10.45 -21.60 1.52
CA PRO A 180 -9.64 -22.18 0.46
C PRO A 180 -8.42 -22.93 1.04
N ALA A 181 -8.12 -24.10 0.47
CA ALA A 181 -7.02 -24.95 0.92
C ALA A 181 -5.62 -24.29 0.81
N HIS A 182 -5.48 -23.22 0.03
CA HIS A 182 -4.23 -22.48 -0.14
C HIS A 182 -3.97 -21.43 0.94
N LEU A 183 -4.95 -21.13 1.82
CA LEU A 183 -4.73 -20.27 2.97
C LEU A 183 -4.18 -21.09 4.14
N SER A 184 -3.25 -20.50 4.90
CA SER A 184 -2.55 -21.20 5.98
C SER A 184 -3.36 -21.35 7.27
N GLY A 185 -4.55 -20.74 7.36
CA GLY A 185 -5.39 -20.74 8.57
C GLY A 185 -4.84 -19.89 9.72
N LYS A 186 -3.80 -19.08 9.49
CA LYS A 186 -3.15 -18.28 10.53
C LYS A 186 -3.84 -16.94 10.84
N GLY A 187 -4.97 -16.64 10.20
CA GLY A 187 -5.76 -15.43 10.47
C GLY A 187 -5.18 -14.11 9.95
N VAL A 188 -4.05 -14.12 9.23
CA VAL A 188 -3.36 -12.89 8.78
C VAL A 188 -3.32 -12.73 7.27
N GLU A 189 -3.85 -13.70 6.53
CA GLU A 189 -3.78 -13.79 5.08
C GLU A 189 -5.12 -13.41 4.44
N MET A 190 -5.07 -12.86 3.25
CA MET A 190 -6.19 -12.67 2.35
C MET A 190 -5.81 -13.27 1.00
N SER A 191 -6.77 -13.86 0.30
CA SER A 191 -6.55 -14.28 -1.08
C SER A 191 -7.60 -13.75 -2.03
N PHE A 192 -7.15 -13.38 -3.22
CA PHE A 192 -8.00 -13.06 -4.36
C PHE A 192 -7.97 -14.25 -5.33
N GLY A 193 -9.13 -14.79 -5.68
CA GLY A 193 -9.28 -15.92 -6.58
C GLY A 193 -10.08 -15.55 -7.82
N TYR A 194 -9.63 -15.97 -9.00
CA TYR A 194 -10.34 -15.80 -10.26
C TYR A 194 -10.05 -16.97 -11.20
N MET A 195 -11.10 -17.62 -11.72
CA MET A 195 -11.00 -18.73 -12.69
C MET A 195 -10.04 -19.87 -12.28
N GLY A 196 -9.93 -20.15 -10.97
CA GLY A 196 -9.07 -21.20 -10.42
C GLY A 196 -7.62 -20.77 -10.17
N GLU A 197 -7.23 -19.56 -10.56
CA GLU A 197 -5.99 -18.91 -10.13
C GLU A 197 -6.21 -18.13 -8.84
N TYR A 198 -5.16 -17.95 -8.05
CA TYR A 198 -5.23 -17.18 -6.82
C TYR A 198 -3.93 -16.45 -6.49
N VAL A 199 -4.06 -15.35 -5.74
CA VAL A 199 -2.95 -14.61 -5.15
C VAL A 199 -3.21 -14.46 -3.66
N VAL A 200 -2.21 -14.82 -2.84
CA VAL A 200 -2.25 -14.65 -1.39
C VAL A 200 -1.41 -13.44 -1.00
N CYS A 201 -1.93 -12.63 -0.08
CA CYS A 201 -1.25 -11.50 0.51
C CYS A 201 -1.60 -11.40 2.00
N SER A 202 -0.98 -10.46 2.73
CA SER A 202 -1.47 -10.13 4.07
C SER A 202 -2.82 -9.42 3.98
N MET A 203 -3.67 -9.58 5.00
CA MET A 203 -4.96 -8.89 5.05
C MET A 203 -4.84 -7.37 4.93
N SER A 204 -3.79 -6.78 5.52
CA SER A 204 -3.51 -5.35 5.39
C SER A 204 -3.30 -4.95 3.93
N VAL A 205 -2.40 -5.65 3.23
CA VAL A 205 -2.08 -5.42 1.82
C VAL A 205 -3.33 -5.58 0.94
N GLY A 206 -4.10 -6.65 1.15
CA GLY A 206 -5.32 -6.90 0.40
C GLY A 206 -6.42 -5.86 0.66
N ALA A 207 -6.63 -5.46 1.92
CA ALA A 207 -7.58 -4.40 2.27
C ALA A 207 -7.20 -3.07 1.61
N PHE A 208 -5.92 -2.71 1.60
CA PHE A 208 -5.44 -1.52 0.90
C PHE A 208 -5.67 -1.59 -0.60
N TYR A 209 -5.38 -2.73 -1.22
CA TYR A 209 -5.62 -2.93 -2.65
C TYR A 209 -7.11 -2.78 -3.02
N ILE A 210 -8.01 -3.33 -2.21
CA ILE A 210 -9.46 -3.18 -2.41
C ILE A 210 -9.87 -1.71 -2.30
N ARG A 211 -9.37 -0.97 -1.29
CA ARG A 211 -9.64 0.46 -1.13
C ARG A 211 -9.22 1.25 -2.37
N ASP A 212 -7.96 1.11 -2.79
CA ASP A 212 -7.40 1.79 -3.97
C ASP A 212 -8.22 1.47 -5.24
N TRP A 213 -8.58 0.20 -5.45
CA TRP A 213 -9.41 -0.23 -6.57
C TRP A 213 -10.80 0.43 -6.55
N CYS A 214 -11.42 0.57 -5.37
CA CYS A 214 -12.71 1.23 -5.22
C CYS A 214 -12.64 2.73 -5.49
N GLU A 215 -11.62 3.42 -4.96
CA GLU A 215 -11.44 4.87 -5.12
C GLU A 215 -11.19 5.26 -6.59
N LYS A 216 -10.50 4.40 -7.35
CA LYS A 216 -10.22 4.61 -8.77
C LYS A 216 -11.39 4.26 -9.71
N LYS A 217 -12.42 3.58 -9.21
CA LYS A 217 -13.63 3.28 -9.99
C LYS A 217 -14.70 4.32 -9.67
N PRO A 218 -15.11 5.18 -10.62
CA PRO A 218 -16.20 6.11 -10.34
C PRO A 218 -17.47 5.32 -10.00
N PRO A 219 -18.29 5.80 -9.05
CA PRO A 219 -19.65 5.29 -8.91
C PRO A 219 -20.36 5.53 -10.25
N LEU A 220 -20.87 4.45 -10.85
CA LEU A 220 -21.73 4.54 -12.03
C LEU A 220 -23.10 5.13 -11.65
#